data_AF-A0A1R0GSC4-F1
#
_entry.id   AF-A0A1R0GSC4-F1
#
_cell.length_a   1.000
_cell.length_b   1.000
_cell.length_c   1.000
_cell.angle_alpha   90.00
_cell.angle_beta   90.00
_cell.angle_gamma   90.00
#
_symmetry.space_group_name_H-M   'P 1'
#
loop_
_entity.id
_entity.type
_entity.pdbx_description
1 polymer ?
#
loop_
_entity_poly.entity_id
_entity_poly.type
_entity_poly.pdbx_seq_one_letter_code
_entity_poly.pdbx_strand_id
1 'polypeptide(L)'
;MTDIMNNDQILGKSSYTMDQMEILGLTNGVPDFVKKLFRILEDDSYHKIVFWGDSGDSFIVGDQNELSKYVLPQHFKHNNFASFVRQLNKYDFHKMKTSQDSKKYGDNVWEFKHPFFRHNRPDLLEKIKRKPPLKTRSIGGLTSSSTANAGNNSPSGISESEFYSTTEDLQNQVQLLTQANTQVSKYLSQLSSYYQQINEEVINIKKSIQVQDQLMAEFVQYVFKQ
;
A
#
# COMPACT_ATOMS: atom_id res chain seq x y z
N MET A 1 -21.66 -34.96 9.40
CA MET A 1 -21.94 -33.90 10.39
C MET A 1 -20.62 -33.20 10.68
N THR A 2 -20.16 -32.41 9.72
CA THR A 2 -18.98 -31.56 9.87
C THR A 2 -19.51 -30.16 10.12
N ASP A 3 -19.46 -29.76 11.39
CA ASP A 3 -19.90 -28.46 11.86
C ASP A 3 -19.21 -27.36 11.08
N ILE A 4 -20.05 -26.59 10.40
CA ILE A 4 -19.72 -25.32 9.77
C ILE A 4 -19.51 -24.34 10.93
N MET A 5 -18.26 -24.22 11.40
CA MET A 5 -17.90 -23.20 12.37
C MET A 5 -17.72 -21.83 11.69
N ASN A 6 -18.77 -21.03 11.83
CA ASN A 6 -18.78 -19.59 12.09
C ASN A 6 -18.13 -18.64 11.07
N ASN A 7 -18.96 -18.19 10.13
CA ASN A 7 -18.80 -16.92 9.43
C ASN A 7 -19.19 -15.68 10.29
N ASP A 8 -19.81 -15.87 11.46
CA ASP A 8 -20.32 -14.77 12.32
C ASP A 8 -19.27 -14.12 13.25
N GLN A 9 -18.05 -14.63 13.32
CA GLN A 9 -17.01 -14.06 14.20
C GLN A 9 -16.15 -12.97 13.55
N ILE A 10 -16.37 -12.68 12.26
CA ILE A 10 -15.58 -11.69 11.50
C ILE A 10 -16.14 -10.27 11.63
N LEU A 11 -17.47 -10.09 11.76
CA LEU A 11 -18.07 -8.77 11.90
C LEU A 11 -17.74 -8.06 13.22
N GLY A 12 -17.50 -8.81 14.29
CA GLY A 12 -17.20 -8.23 15.61
C GLY A 12 -15.74 -7.77 15.79
N LYS A 13 -14.81 -8.23 14.94
CA LYS A 13 -13.37 -7.97 15.14
C LYS A 13 -12.92 -6.60 14.65
N SER A 14 -13.56 -6.03 13.62
CA SER A 14 -13.12 -4.76 13.02
C SER A 14 -13.34 -3.53 13.91
N SER A 15 -14.16 -3.64 14.95
CA SER A 15 -14.51 -2.54 15.86
C SER A 15 -13.61 -2.45 17.10
N TYR A 16 -12.75 -3.45 17.35
CA TYR A 16 -11.85 -3.41 18.52
C TYR A 16 -10.66 -2.49 18.27
N THR A 17 -10.31 -1.68 19.26
CA THR A 17 -9.06 -0.92 19.26
C THR A 17 -7.86 -1.86 19.35
N MET A 18 -6.67 -1.39 18.97
CA MET A 18 -5.45 -2.21 19.03
C MET A 18 -5.15 -2.74 20.44
N ASP A 19 -5.42 -1.94 21.47
CA ASP A 19 -5.25 -2.33 22.87
C ASP A 19 -6.25 -3.42 23.28
N GLN A 20 -7.51 -3.32 22.83
CA GLN A 20 -8.50 -4.37 23.05
C GLN A 20 -8.11 -5.68 22.34
N MET A 21 -7.58 -5.60 21.12
CA MET A 21 -7.08 -6.77 20.41
C MET A 21 -5.86 -7.41 21.10
N GLU A 22 -4.99 -6.63 21.73
CA GLU A 22 -3.83 -7.15 22.46
C GLU A 22 -4.23 -7.86 23.76
N ILE A 23 -5.17 -7.28 24.53
CA ILE A 23 -5.73 -7.93 25.74
C ILE A 23 -6.39 -9.27 25.38
N LEU A 24 -7.07 -9.33 24.23
CA LEU A 24 -7.71 -10.55 23.74
C LEU A 24 -6.74 -11.54 23.07
N GLY A 25 -5.44 -11.24 23.00
CA GLY A 25 -4.44 -12.08 22.36
C GLY A 25 -4.60 -12.22 20.83
N LEU A 26 -5.43 -11.38 20.21
CA LEU A 26 -5.71 -11.41 18.78
C LEU A 26 -4.57 -10.83 17.93
N THR A 27 -3.61 -10.13 18.55
CA THR A 27 -2.46 -9.54 17.85
C THR A 27 -1.20 -10.41 17.90
N ASN A 28 -1.27 -11.65 18.41
CA ASN A 28 -0.11 -12.53 18.58
C ASN A 28 0.63 -12.84 17.26
N GLY A 29 -0.09 -12.86 16.13
CA GLY A 29 0.50 -13.06 14.81
C GLY A 29 1.00 -11.78 14.12
N VAL A 30 0.77 -10.61 14.71
CA VAL A 30 1.14 -9.30 14.16
C VAL A 30 2.59 -8.96 14.57
N PRO A 31 3.47 -8.58 13.62
CA PRO A 31 4.83 -8.19 13.98
C PRO A 31 4.89 -6.93 14.86
N ASP A 32 5.78 -6.90 15.86
CA ASP A 32 5.91 -5.77 16.80
C ASP A 32 6.09 -4.40 16.12
N PHE A 33 6.86 -4.36 15.03
CA PHE A 33 7.04 -3.13 14.26
C PHE A 33 5.71 -2.60 13.72
N VAL A 34 4.86 -3.50 13.20
CA VAL A 34 3.55 -3.15 12.65
C VAL A 34 2.62 -2.67 13.78
N LYS A 35 2.64 -3.35 14.94
CA LYS A 35 1.88 -2.92 16.12
C LYS A 35 2.25 -1.50 16.55
N LYS A 36 3.55 -1.24 16.68
CA LYS A 36 4.07 0.08 17.07
C LYS A 36 3.72 1.15 16.05
N LEU A 37 3.89 0.85 14.76
CA LEU A 37 3.53 1.77 13.69
C LEU A 37 2.04 2.14 13.75
N PHE A 38 1.17 1.17 13.96
CA PHE A 38 -0.26 1.40 14.09
C PHE A 38 -0.59 2.30 15.29
N ARG A 39 -0.01 2.02 16.47
CA ARG A 39 -0.15 2.85 17.68
C ARG A 39 0.34 4.28 17.48
N ILE A 40 1.47 4.47 16.81
CA ILE A 40 1.99 5.81 16.49
C ILE A 40 0.97 6.62 15.67
N LEU A 41 0.23 5.95 14.78
CA LEU A 41 -0.76 6.60 13.92
C LEU A 41 -2.13 6.80 14.59
N GLU A 42 -2.42 6.07 15.66
CA GLU A 42 -3.61 6.26 16.50
C GLU A 42 -3.42 7.37 17.55
N ASP A 43 -2.18 7.74 17.85
CA ASP A 43 -1.88 8.81 18.83
C ASP A 43 -2.02 10.19 18.20
N ASP A 44 -3.09 10.90 18.58
CA ASP A 44 -3.39 12.27 18.14
C ASP A 44 -2.25 13.26 18.41
N SER A 45 -1.37 12.98 19.38
CA SER A 45 -0.21 13.83 19.72
C SER A 45 0.77 13.93 18.55
N TYR A 46 0.83 12.91 17.69
CA TYR A 46 1.73 12.88 16.54
C TYR A 46 1.06 13.27 15.22
N HIS A 47 -0.24 13.61 15.22
CA HIS A 47 -1.03 13.85 14.02
C HIS A 47 -0.44 14.93 13.08
N LYS A 48 0.38 15.85 13.59
CA LYS A 48 1.08 16.87 12.76
C LYS A 48 2.33 16.34 12.06
N ILE A 49 2.93 15.27 12.58
CA ILE A 49 4.19 14.69 12.13
C ILE A 49 3.93 13.46 11.26
N VAL A 50 3.02 12.60 11.70
CA VAL A 50 2.69 11.34 11.05
C VAL A 50 1.22 10.99 11.30
N PHE A 51 0.49 10.71 10.24
CA PHE A 51 -0.97 10.57 10.30
C PHE A 51 -1.51 9.71 9.16
N TRP A 52 -2.74 9.24 9.28
CA TRP A 52 -3.45 8.51 8.23
C TRP A 52 -3.84 9.42 7.07
N GLY A 53 -3.78 8.92 5.84
CA GLY A 53 -4.39 9.60 4.69
C GLY A 53 -5.91 9.57 4.78
N ASP A 54 -6.57 10.44 4.03
CA ASP A 54 -8.04 10.61 4.09
C ASP A 54 -8.82 9.31 3.88
N SER A 55 -8.29 8.42 3.02
CA SER A 55 -8.90 7.11 2.73
C SER A 55 -8.62 6.03 3.80
N GLY A 56 -7.72 6.30 4.75
CA GLY A 56 -7.32 5.37 5.80
C GLY A 56 -6.60 4.11 5.32
N ASP A 57 -6.13 4.09 4.07
CA ASP A 57 -5.43 2.96 3.44
C ASP A 57 -3.94 3.24 3.17
N SER A 58 -3.45 4.42 3.57
CA SER A 58 -2.07 4.85 3.56
C SER A 58 -1.81 5.76 4.76
N PHE A 59 -0.53 5.97 5.08
CA PHE A 59 -0.13 6.97 6.07
C PHE A 59 0.91 7.93 5.49
N ILE A 60 0.92 9.14 6.00
CA ILE A 60 1.75 10.25 5.55
C ILE A 60 2.72 10.60 6.67
N VAL A 61 3.98 10.79 6.30
CA VAL A 61 5.02 11.43 7.11
C VAL A 61 5.16 12.87 6.61
N GLY A 62 4.70 13.82 7.42
CA GLY A 62 4.73 15.25 7.09
C GLY A 62 6.15 15.83 7.19
N ASP A 63 6.82 15.57 8.31
CA ASP A 63 8.21 16.01 8.55
C ASP A 63 9.09 14.84 9.03
N GLN A 64 10.07 14.50 8.20
CA GLN A 64 11.03 13.43 8.48
C GLN A 64 11.93 13.72 9.68
N ASN A 65 12.29 14.99 9.89
CA ASN A 65 13.17 15.42 10.97
C ASN A 65 12.42 15.38 12.31
N GLU A 66 11.19 15.87 12.34
CA GLU A 66 10.36 15.79 13.56
C GLU A 66 10.02 14.35 13.93
N LEU A 67 9.69 13.50 12.93
CA LEU A 67 9.48 12.07 13.17
C LEU A 67 10.72 11.43 13.80
N SER A 68 11.89 11.73 13.24
CA SER A 68 13.18 11.23 13.74
C SER A 68 13.48 11.69 15.16
N LYS A 69 13.21 12.95 15.47
CA LYS A 69 13.59 13.58 16.75
C LYS A 69 12.62 13.28 17.88
N TYR A 70 11.31 13.28 17.61
CA TYR A 70 10.29 13.24 18.66
C TYR A 70 9.52 11.93 18.74
N VAL A 71 9.32 11.24 17.61
CA VAL A 71 8.47 10.02 17.57
C VAL A 71 9.31 8.76 17.65
N LEU A 72 10.33 8.61 16.78
CA LEU A 72 11.13 7.37 16.73
C LEU A 72 11.80 6.99 18.06
N PRO A 73 12.39 7.91 18.86
CA PRO A 73 13.05 7.56 20.12
C PRO A 73 12.09 7.02 21.19
N GLN A 74 10.80 7.40 21.12
CA GLN A 74 9.79 6.97 22.10
C GLN A 74 9.31 5.54 21.84
N HIS A 75 9.32 5.12 20.57
CA HIS A 75 8.77 3.82 20.15
C HIS A 75 9.83 2.80 19.74
N PHE A 76 11.01 3.27 19.30
CA PHE A 76 12.11 2.45 18.80
C PHE A 76 13.44 2.78 19.50
N LYS A 77 14.37 1.83 19.50
CA LYS A 77 15.71 2.00 20.09
C LYS A 77 16.68 2.84 19.24
N HIS A 78 16.15 3.65 18.32
CA HIS A 78 16.91 4.50 17.43
C HIS A 78 16.05 5.68 16.99
N ASN A 79 16.69 6.76 16.54
CA ASN A 79 16.03 7.95 16.01
C ASN A 79 16.19 8.07 14.47
N ASN A 80 16.77 7.07 13.81
CA ASN A 80 17.16 7.16 12.40
C ASN A 80 16.00 6.80 11.46
N PHE A 81 15.56 7.77 10.65
CA PHE A 81 14.51 7.56 9.65
C PHE A 81 14.83 6.46 8.63
N ALA A 82 16.07 6.32 8.17
CA ALA A 82 16.43 5.28 7.20
C ALA A 82 16.23 3.88 7.80
N SER A 83 16.43 3.73 9.12
CA SER A 83 16.14 2.47 9.81
C SER A 83 14.64 2.19 9.87
N PHE A 84 13.82 3.23 10.10
CA PHE A 84 12.37 3.14 10.01
C PHE A 84 11.89 2.73 8.60
N VAL A 85 12.39 3.39 7.55
CA VAL A 85 12.10 3.04 6.15
C VAL A 85 12.55 1.63 5.80
N ARG A 86 13.71 1.19 6.32
CA ARG A 86 14.16 -0.20 6.13
C ARG A 86 13.19 -1.20 6.77
N GLN A 87 12.63 -0.88 7.93
CA GLN A 87 11.60 -1.73 8.54
C GLN A 87 10.32 -1.73 7.69
N LEU A 88 9.86 -0.59 7.19
CA LEU A 88 8.74 -0.52 6.23
C LEU A 88 8.96 -1.43 5.03
N ASN A 89 10.12 -1.34 4.37
CA ASN A 89 10.47 -2.16 3.21
C ASN A 89 10.51 -3.66 3.53
N LYS A 90 10.96 -4.05 4.74
CA LYS A 90 10.94 -5.46 5.19
C LYS A 90 9.53 -6.03 5.30
N TYR A 91 8.53 -5.18 5.53
CA TYR A 91 7.11 -5.57 5.60
C TYR A 91 6.34 -5.14 4.34
N ASP A 92 7.04 -4.88 3.24
CA ASP A 92 6.45 -4.60 1.94
C ASP A 92 5.57 -3.33 1.87
N PHE A 93 5.83 -2.36 2.75
CA PHE A 93 5.28 -1.02 2.60
C PHE A 93 5.97 -0.31 1.45
N HIS A 94 5.18 0.30 0.57
CA HIS A 94 5.70 0.98 -0.61
C HIS A 94 5.51 2.49 -0.46
N LYS A 95 6.56 3.24 -0.80
CA LYS A 95 6.45 4.70 -0.94
C LYS A 95 5.62 5.01 -2.18
N MET A 96 4.55 5.77 -1.99
CA MET A 96 3.72 6.25 -3.09
C MET A 96 4.45 7.35 -3.86
N LYS A 97 4.21 7.43 -5.17
CA LYS A 97 4.67 8.58 -5.97
C LYS A 97 3.91 9.81 -5.50
N THR A 98 4.61 10.94 -5.35
CA THR A 98 3.98 12.22 -5.01
C THR A 98 2.89 12.56 -6.04
N SER A 99 1.63 12.45 -5.63
CA SER A 99 0.44 12.82 -6.36
C SER A 99 -0.06 14.20 -5.93
N GLN A 100 -1.00 14.80 -6.68
CA GLN A 100 -1.66 16.05 -6.27
C GLN A 100 -2.31 15.91 -4.88
N ASP A 101 -2.84 14.71 -4.56
CA ASP A 101 -3.42 14.43 -3.25
C ASP A 101 -2.37 14.48 -2.14
N SER A 102 -1.17 13.95 -2.36
CA SER A 102 -0.12 14.05 -1.34
C SER A 102 0.41 15.48 -1.16
N LYS A 103 0.41 16.31 -2.22
CA LYS A 103 0.84 17.72 -2.13
C LYS A 103 -0.04 18.58 -1.23
N LYS A 104 -1.30 18.20 -1.00
CA LYS A 104 -2.20 18.94 -0.09
C LYS A 104 -1.69 18.96 1.36
N TYR A 105 -0.82 18.02 1.71
CA TYR A 105 -0.20 17.95 3.04
C TYR A 105 1.17 18.65 3.12
N GLY A 106 1.69 19.16 2.00
CA GLY A 106 2.98 19.89 1.92
C GLY A 106 3.90 19.37 0.81
N ASP A 107 4.94 20.15 0.50
CA ASP A 107 5.83 19.88 -0.64
C ASP A 107 6.78 18.70 -0.43
N ASN A 108 7.07 18.33 0.81
CA ASN A 108 8.10 17.33 1.17
C ASN A 108 7.55 16.13 1.96
N VAL A 109 6.26 15.83 1.80
CA VAL A 109 5.64 14.71 2.52
C VAL A 109 5.94 13.36 1.87
N TRP A 110 5.98 12.32 2.69
CA TRP A 110 6.18 10.95 2.25
C TRP A 110 4.97 10.10 2.58
N GLU A 111 4.30 9.58 1.57
CA GLU A 111 3.18 8.67 1.74
C GLU A 111 3.63 7.22 1.56
N PHE A 112 3.21 6.35 2.48
CA PHE A 112 3.47 4.92 2.44
C PHE A 112 2.17 4.13 2.48
N LYS A 113 2.11 3.06 1.69
CA LYS A 113 0.92 2.24 1.52
C LYS A 113 1.22 0.75 1.67
N HIS A 114 0.27 0.03 2.25
CA HIS A 114 0.26 -1.42 2.30
C HIS A 114 -1.20 -1.94 2.26
N PRO A 115 -1.54 -2.96 1.44
CA PRO A 115 -2.93 -3.38 1.23
C PRO A 115 -3.70 -3.78 2.51
N PHE A 116 -2.98 -4.38 3.46
CA PHE A 116 -3.51 -4.86 4.75
C PHE A 116 -3.27 -3.92 5.92
N PHE A 117 -2.69 -2.74 5.68
CA PHE A 117 -2.48 -1.74 6.73
C PHE A 117 -3.53 -0.64 6.57
N ARG A 118 -4.58 -0.70 7.40
CA ARG A 118 -5.74 0.19 7.28
C ARG A 118 -6.20 0.66 8.65
N HIS A 119 -6.56 1.93 8.75
CA HIS A 119 -6.98 2.56 10.00
C HIS A 119 -8.13 1.81 10.68
N ASN A 120 -9.24 1.58 9.97
CA ASN A 120 -10.44 0.98 10.55
C ASN A 120 -10.44 -0.56 10.54
N ARG A 121 -9.30 -1.22 10.25
CA ARG A 121 -9.22 -2.68 10.09
C ARG A 121 -7.95 -3.26 10.72
N PRO A 122 -7.80 -3.19 12.05
CA PRO A 122 -6.65 -3.75 12.76
C PRO A 122 -6.57 -5.29 12.63
N ASP A 123 -7.69 -5.95 12.34
CA ASP A 123 -7.75 -7.39 12.05
C ASP A 123 -6.90 -7.81 10.85
N LEU A 124 -6.65 -6.90 9.89
CA LEU A 124 -5.85 -7.18 8.71
C LEU A 124 -4.34 -7.15 9.00
N LEU A 125 -3.91 -6.57 10.12
CA LEU A 125 -2.50 -6.42 10.46
C LEU A 125 -1.78 -7.77 10.60
N GLU A 126 -2.51 -8.83 10.94
CA GLU A 126 -1.94 -10.18 11.03
C GLU A 126 -1.42 -10.68 9.68
N LYS A 127 -2.00 -10.21 8.57
CA LYS A 127 -1.57 -10.57 7.21
C LYS A 127 -0.27 -9.90 6.79
N ILE A 128 0.22 -8.91 7.54
CA ILE A 128 1.47 -8.22 7.24
C ILE A 128 2.63 -9.06 7.75
N LYS A 129 3.34 -9.72 6.82
CA LYS A 129 4.47 -10.59 7.12
C LYS A 129 5.78 -10.02 6.60
N ARG A 130 6.87 -10.35 7.28
CA ARG A 130 8.22 -9.95 6.88
C ARG A 130 8.62 -10.68 5.61
N LYS A 131 9.14 -9.96 4.61
CA LYS A 131 9.72 -10.55 3.41
C LYS A 131 10.91 -11.44 3.77
N PRO A 132 11.02 -12.65 3.19
CA PRO A 132 12.21 -13.46 3.37
C PRO A 132 13.44 -12.69 2.84
N PRO A 133 14.60 -12.85 3.47
CA PRO A 133 15.83 -12.26 2.94
C PRO A 133 16.03 -12.80 1.53
N LEU A 134 16.23 -11.89 0.56
CA LEU A 134 16.59 -12.30 -0.78
C LEU A 134 17.89 -13.10 -0.69
N LYS A 135 17.86 -14.35 -1.18
CA LYS A 135 19.07 -15.16 -1.34
C LYS A 135 19.90 -14.50 -2.43
N THR A 136 20.75 -13.55 -2.04
CA THR A 136 21.79 -13.07 -2.93
C THR A 136 22.72 -14.24 -3.18
N ARG A 137 22.79 -14.75 -4.43
CA ARG A 137 23.92 -15.55 -4.85
C ARG A 137 25.10 -14.58 -4.84
N SER A 138 25.89 -14.63 -3.77
CA SER A 138 27.10 -13.82 -3.63
C SER A 138 28.05 -14.16 -4.76
N ILE A 139 28.12 -13.29 -5.77
CA ILE A 139 29.29 -13.14 -6.63
C ILE A 139 30.16 -12.09 -5.94
N GLY A 140 31.21 -12.58 -5.28
CA GLY A 140 32.23 -11.79 -4.58
C GLY A 140 33.07 -12.76 -3.76
N GLY A 141 34.39 -12.70 -3.70
CA GLY A 141 35.35 -11.71 -4.17
C GLY A 141 36.70 -12.12 -3.58
N LEU A 142 37.79 -11.77 -4.26
CA LEU A 142 39.16 -11.99 -3.80
C LEU A 142 39.44 -11.18 -2.54
N THR A 143 39.70 -11.85 -1.41
CA THR A 143 40.62 -11.36 -0.37
C THR A 143 41.27 -12.55 0.34
N SER A 144 42.59 -12.52 0.39
CA SER A 144 43.52 -13.49 0.95
C SER A 144 43.42 -13.69 2.46
N SER A 145 43.35 -14.94 2.92
CA SER A 145 44.15 -15.45 4.06
C SER A 145 44.06 -16.98 4.13
N SER A 146 45.19 -17.57 4.47
CA SER A 146 45.57 -18.97 4.25
C SER A 146 45.00 -19.94 5.28
N THR A 147 44.48 -21.09 4.85
CA THR A 147 44.80 -22.42 5.42
C THR A 147 44.35 -23.54 4.48
N ALA A 148 45.21 -24.54 4.33
CA ALA A 148 45.11 -25.63 3.37
C ALA A 148 43.93 -26.57 3.62
N ASN A 149 43.24 -26.98 2.55
CA ASN A 149 42.76 -28.35 2.41
C ASN A 149 42.53 -28.70 0.94
N ALA A 150 43.25 -29.73 0.49
CA ALA A 150 43.10 -30.36 -0.81
C ALA A 150 41.89 -31.29 -0.79
N GLY A 151 40.96 -31.04 -1.72
CA GLY A 151 39.80 -31.87 -1.99
C GLY A 151 39.18 -31.41 -3.29
N ASN A 152 39.66 -31.97 -4.40
CA ASN A 152 39.20 -31.69 -5.75
C ASN A 152 37.68 -31.82 -5.85
N ASN A 153 37.00 -30.73 -6.18
CA ASN A 153 35.74 -30.74 -6.89
C ASN A 153 35.77 -29.59 -7.90
N SER A 154 36.04 -29.93 -9.16
CA SER A 154 35.90 -29.04 -10.30
C SER A 154 34.46 -28.52 -10.37
N PRO A 155 34.22 -27.22 -10.58
CA PRO A 155 32.89 -26.73 -10.92
C PRO A 155 32.63 -27.12 -12.38
N SER A 156 31.77 -28.11 -12.58
CA SER A 156 31.21 -28.46 -13.88
C SER A 156 30.62 -27.21 -14.52
N GLY A 157 31.09 -26.89 -15.73
CA GLY A 157 30.50 -25.82 -16.54
C GLY A 157 29.00 -26.04 -16.67
N ILE A 158 28.24 -24.95 -16.51
CA ILE A 158 26.79 -24.95 -16.75
C ILE A 158 26.60 -25.40 -18.20
N SER A 159 25.88 -26.50 -18.38
CA SER A 159 25.62 -27.07 -19.69
C SER A 159 24.89 -26.05 -20.58
N GLU A 160 25.34 -25.90 -21.82
CA GLU A 160 24.81 -24.91 -22.78
C GLU A 160 23.27 -25.03 -22.93
N SER A 161 22.75 -26.24 -22.73
CA SER A 161 21.32 -26.57 -22.65
C SER A 161 20.55 -25.89 -21.51
N GLU A 162 21.13 -25.75 -20.31
CA GLU A 162 20.48 -25.10 -19.16
C GLU A 162 20.41 -23.58 -19.35
N PHE A 163 21.38 -23.01 -20.05
CA PHE A 163 21.40 -21.59 -20.38
C PHE A 163 20.30 -21.23 -21.38
N TYR A 164 20.17 -21.98 -22.48
CA TYR A 164 19.10 -21.76 -23.47
C TYR A 164 17.70 -21.95 -22.88
N SER A 165 17.50 -22.95 -22.01
CA SER A 165 16.24 -23.15 -21.29
C SER A 165 15.89 -21.95 -20.41
N THR A 166 16.85 -21.41 -19.65
CA THR A 166 16.60 -20.27 -18.77
C THR A 166 16.29 -18.99 -19.56
N THR A 167 16.92 -18.80 -20.73
CA THR A 167 16.63 -17.66 -21.60
C THR A 167 15.23 -17.72 -22.20
N GLU A 168 14.76 -18.92 -22.54
CA GLU A 168 13.40 -19.12 -23.08
C GLU A 168 12.33 -18.88 -22.00
N ASP A 169 12.55 -19.35 -20.78
CA ASP A 169 11.64 -19.11 -19.65
C ASP A 169 11.50 -17.61 -19.32
N LEU A 170 12.62 -16.87 -19.33
CA LEU A 170 12.61 -15.42 -19.13
C LEU A 170 11.86 -14.70 -20.27
N GLN A 171 12.05 -15.14 -21.51
CA GLN A 171 11.38 -14.56 -22.66
C GLN A 171 9.85 -14.79 -22.59
N ASN A 172 9.43 -15.99 -22.19
CA ASN A 172 8.04 -16.32 -21.94
C ASN A 172 7.45 -15.47 -20.81
N GLN A 173 8.19 -15.24 -19.73
CA GLN A 173 7.75 -14.39 -18.62
C GLN A 173 7.57 -12.93 -19.04
N VAL A 174 8.51 -12.39 -19.83
CA VAL A 174 8.42 -11.02 -20.36
C VAL A 174 7.23 -10.88 -21.31
N GLN A 175 6.96 -11.90 -22.14
CA GLN A 175 5.81 -11.90 -23.03
C GLN A 175 4.49 -11.91 -22.26
N LEU A 176 4.39 -12.74 -21.21
CA LEU A 176 3.19 -12.81 -20.36
C LEU A 176 2.92 -11.48 -19.64
N LEU A 177 3.97 -10.86 -19.10
CA LEU A 177 3.89 -9.53 -18.47
C LEU A 177 3.46 -8.45 -19.48
N THR A 178 4.01 -8.51 -20.70
CA THR A 178 3.64 -7.58 -21.77
C THR A 178 2.17 -7.73 -22.14
N GLN A 179 1.66 -8.96 -22.23
CA GLN A 179 0.26 -9.25 -22.48
C GLN A 179 -0.63 -8.73 -21.33
N ALA A 180 -0.27 -9.00 -20.07
CA ALA A 180 -1.01 -8.52 -18.91
C ALA A 180 -1.09 -6.99 -18.89
N ASN A 181 0.04 -6.31 -19.12
CA ASN A 181 0.08 -4.84 -19.21
C ASN A 181 -0.78 -4.31 -20.36
N THR A 182 -0.79 -5.00 -21.51
CA THR A 182 -1.64 -4.62 -22.65
C THR A 182 -3.13 -4.73 -22.29
N GLN A 183 -3.52 -5.78 -21.57
CA GLN A 183 -4.90 -5.95 -21.12
C GLN A 183 -5.30 -4.86 -20.12
N VAL A 184 -4.44 -4.55 -19.15
CA VAL A 184 -4.68 -3.44 -18.20
C VAL A 184 -4.88 -2.11 -18.93
N SER A 185 -4.03 -1.81 -19.92
CA SER A 185 -4.16 -0.59 -20.74
C SER A 185 -5.48 -0.53 -21.49
N LYS A 186 -5.97 -1.66 -22.02
CA LYS A 186 -7.29 -1.73 -22.68
C LYS A 186 -8.43 -1.43 -21.70
N TYR A 187 -8.40 -2.05 -20.52
CA TYR A 187 -9.41 -1.78 -19.49
C TYR A 187 -9.42 -0.32 -19.04
N LEU A 188 -8.25 0.29 -18.87
CA LEU A 188 -8.15 1.72 -18.54
C LEU A 188 -8.74 2.60 -19.63
N SER A 189 -8.47 2.31 -20.90
CA SER A 189 -9.06 3.05 -22.01
C SER A 189 -10.58 2.91 -22.08
N GLN A 190 -11.09 1.70 -21.84
CA GLN A 190 -12.54 1.45 -21.82
C GLN A 190 -13.22 2.18 -20.66
N LEU A 191 -12.63 2.12 -19.47
CA LEU A 191 -13.16 2.81 -18.30
C LEU A 191 -13.15 4.34 -18.49
N SER A 192 -12.07 4.87 -19.08
CA SER A 192 -11.98 6.29 -19.44
C SER A 192 -13.10 6.71 -20.40
N SER A 193 -13.42 5.87 -21.40
CA SER A 193 -14.52 6.12 -22.32
C SER A 193 -15.88 6.14 -21.60
N TYR A 194 -16.12 5.22 -20.66
CA TYR A 194 -17.36 5.23 -19.86
C TYR A 194 -17.48 6.48 -18.99
N TYR A 195 -16.38 6.91 -18.35
CA TYR A 195 -16.39 8.15 -17.57
C TYR A 195 -16.72 9.37 -18.42
N GLN A 196 -16.15 9.46 -19.63
CA GLN A 196 -16.46 10.56 -20.55
C GLN A 196 -17.95 10.56 -20.94
N GLN A 197 -18.51 9.39 -21.28
CA GLN A 197 -19.92 9.27 -21.63
C GLN A 197 -20.85 9.67 -20.48
N ILE A 198 -20.57 9.20 -19.26
CA ILE A 198 -21.36 9.57 -18.07
C ILE A 198 -21.29 11.07 -17.82
N ASN A 199 -20.12 11.68 -17.96
CA ASN A 199 -19.96 13.13 -17.79
C ASN A 199 -20.79 13.92 -18.83
N GLU A 200 -20.85 13.47 -20.08
CA GLU A 200 -21.70 14.07 -21.11
C GLU A 200 -23.19 13.95 -20.75
N GLU A 201 -23.64 12.79 -20.28
CA GLU A 201 -25.02 12.60 -19.84
C GLU A 201 -25.37 13.51 -18.65
N VAL A 202 -24.48 13.64 -17.67
CA VAL A 202 -24.67 14.54 -16.52
C VAL A 202 -24.78 16.00 -16.97
N ILE A 203 -23.93 16.43 -17.91
CA ILE A 203 -24.00 17.79 -18.48
C ILE A 203 -25.35 18.02 -19.18
N ASN A 204 -25.81 17.05 -19.97
CA ASN A 204 -27.08 17.12 -20.67
C ASN A 204 -28.27 17.19 -19.69
N ILE A 205 -28.28 16.36 -18.66
CA ILE A 205 -29.31 16.37 -17.61
C ILE A 205 -29.32 17.71 -16.89
N LYS A 206 -28.15 18.23 -16.50
CA LYS A 206 -28.04 19.53 -15.83
C LYS A 206 -28.61 20.66 -16.68
N LYS A 207 -28.34 20.65 -17.99
CA LYS A 207 -28.91 21.63 -18.93
C LYS A 207 -30.43 21.50 -19.02
N SER A 208 -30.95 20.27 -19.06
CA SER A 208 -32.40 20.03 -19.05
C SER A 208 -33.07 20.56 -17.78
N ILE A 209 -32.48 20.32 -16.62
CA ILE A 209 -32.99 20.82 -15.33
C ILE A 209 -33.00 22.35 -15.31
N GLN A 210 -31.93 23.01 -15.78
CA GLN A 210 -31.88 24.47 -15.83
C GLN A 210 -32.99 25.08 -16.68
N VAL A 211 -33.31 24.44 -17.82
CA VAL A 211 -34.42 24.88 -18.67
C VAL A 211 -35.76 24.71 -17.95
N GLN A 212 -35.97 23.59 -17.25
CA GLN A 212 -37.18 23.38 -16.45
C GLN A 212 -37.29 24.40 -15.31
N ASP A 213 -36.20 24.68 -14.58
CA ASP A 213 -36.18 25.68 -13.52
C ASP A 213 -36.49 27.09 -14.05
N GLN A 214 -35.98 27.44 -15.23
CA GLN A 214 -36.27 28.71 -15.88
C GLN A 214 -37.75 28.84 -16.26
N LEU A 215 -38.34 27.79 -16.84
CA LEU A 215 -39.77 27.76 -17.16
C LEU A 215 -40.64 27.84 -15.90
N MET A 216 -40.25 27.14 -14.83
CA MET A 216 -40.93 27.21 -13.54
C MET A 216 -40.86 28.63 -12.95
N ALA A 217 -39.71 29.30 -13.04
CA ALA A 217 -39.55 30.67 -12.58
C ALA A 217 -40.43 31.65 -13.37
N GLU A 218 -40.52 31.50 -14.70
CA GLU A 218 -41.43 32.29 -15.54
C GLU A 218 -42.91 32.06 -15.19
N PHE A 219 -43.29 30.80 -14.96
CA PHE A 219 -44.65 30.45 -14.57
C PHE A 219 -45.04 31.07 -13.21
N VAL A 220 -44.15 30.96 -12.21
CA VAL A 220 -44.34 31.59 -10.90
C VAL A 220 -44.49 33.10 -11.05
N GLN A 221 -43.62 33.76 -11.82
CA GLN A 221 -43.72 35.19 -12.08
C GLN A 221 -45.04 35.60 -12.75
N TYR A 222 -45.58 34.76 -13.65
CA TYR A 222 -46.85 35.00 -14.31
C TYR A 222 -48.04 34.87 -13.36
N VAL A 223 -48.07 33.82 -12.52
CA VAL A 223 -49.16 33.57 -11.55
C VAL A 223 -49.23 34.67 -10.48
N PHE A 224 -48.10 35.20 -10.02
CA PHE A 224 -48.08 36.25 -8.97
C PHE A 224 -48.26 37.68 -9.49
N LYS A 225 -48.37 37.89 -10.82
CA LYS A 225 -48.62 39.21 -11.43
C LYS A 225 -50.10 39.50 -11.73
N GLN A 226 -51.01 38.55 -11.50
CA GLN A 226 -52.47 38.75 -11.53
C GLN A 226 -53.04 38.91 -10.13
#